data_AF-A0A452RIQ6-F1
#
_entry.id   AF-A0A452RIQ6-F1
#
_cell.length_a   1.000
_cell.length_b   1.000
_cell.length_c   1.000
_cell.angle_alpha   90.00
_cell.angle_beta   90.00
_cell.angle_gamma   90.00
#
_symmetry.space_group_name_H-M   'P 1'
#
loop_
_entity.id
_entity.type
_entity.pdbx_description
1 polymer ?
#
loop_
_entity_poly.entity_id
_entity_poly.type
_entity_poly.pdbx_seq_one_letter_code
_entity_poly.pdbx_strand_id
1 'polypeptide(L)'
;MAEGQVASLGPIKQQTFLKNMGIDVRLKVLLAKSDEPARQQLLQGYDMLMNPKKMGERFNFFALLPHQRLHGRSHPMNARPSKPAVSPVAGFGELAWQ
;
A
#
# COMPACT_ATOMS: atom_id res chain seq x y z
N MET A 1 -21.81 20.51 10.30
CA MET A 1 -20.34 20.69 10.30
C MET A 1 -19.71 19.37 10.73
N ALA A 2 -18.63 18.91 10.08
CA ALA A 2 -18.04 17.56 10.27
C ALA A 2 -17.01 17.48 11.42
N GLU A 3 -16.99 18.49 12.28
CA GLU A 3 -16.04 18.62 13.39
C GLU A 3 -16.14 17.41 14.34
N GLY A 4 -15.01 16.74 14.59
CA GLY A 4 -14.94 15.55 15.45
C GLY A 4 -15.43 14.23 14.83
N GLN A 5 -15.95 14.22 13.59
CA GLN A 5 -16.42 12.99 12.93
C GLN A 5 -15.41 12.43 11.92
N VAL A 6 -14.61 13.30 11.29
CA VAL A 6 -13.61 12.94 10.28
C VAL A 6 -12.21 13.31 10.73
N ALA A 7 -11.32 12.34 10.78
CA ALA A 7 -9.90 12.53 11.03
C ALA A 7 -9.14 12.69 9.70
N SER A 8 -8.15 13.58 9.72
CA SER A 8 -7.18 13.79 8.64
C SER A 8 -5.85 13.15 8.98
N LEU A 9 -5.23 12.46 8.03
CA LEU A 9 -3.89 11.88 8.14
C LEU A 9 -3.00 12.29 6.96
N GLY A 10 -1.76 12.64 7.26
CA GLY A 10 -0.79 13.14 6.28
C GLY A 10 -0.78 14.68 6.19
N PRO A 11 -0.33 15.27 5.07
CA PRO A 11 0.17 14.58 3.88
C PRO A 11 1.50 13.87 4.11
N ILE A 12 1.76 12.78 3.37
CA ILE A 12 3.09 12.17 3.27
C ILE A 12 3.51 12.05 1.81
N LYS A 13 4.83 12.05 1.55
CA LYS A 13 5.42 11.89 0.22
C LYS A 13 4.97 10.57 -0.43
N GLN A 14 4.69 10.60 -1.73
CA GLN A 14 4.28 9.43 -2.52
C GLN A 14 5.26 8.26 -2.38
N GLN A 15 6.56 8.53 -2.48
CA GLN A 15 7.58 7.50 -2.33
C GLN A 15 7.44 6.76 -0.99
N THR A 16 7.30 7.50 0.11
CA THR A 16 7.12 6.92 1.45
C THR A 16 5.83 6.11 1.54
N PHE A 17 4.71 6.65 1.04
CA PHE A 17 3.44 5.95 1.05
C PHE A 17 3.50 4.63 0.28
N LEU A 18 3.99 4.64 -0.97
CA LEU A 18 4.07 3.44 -1.80
C LEU A 18 5.08 2.42 -1.26
N LYS A 19 6.20 2.88 -0.68
CA LYS A 19 7.15 2.02 0.02
C LYS A 19 6.48 1.26 1.16
N ASN A 20 5.73 1.96 2.01
CA ASN A 20 4.99 1.37 3.12
C ASN A 20 3.89 0.40 2.67
N MET A 21 3.34 0.60 1.46
CA MET A 21 2.38 -0.32 0.84
C MET A 21 3.03 -1.55 0.16
N GLY A 22 4.35 -1.70 0.22
CA GLY A 22 5.05 -2.90 -0.27
C GLY A 22 5.32 -2.89 -1.78
N ILE A 23 5.44 -1.72 -2.41
CA ILE A 23 5.65 -1.61 -3.86
C ILE A 23 6.92 -2.33 -4.36
N ASP A 24 8.01 -2.39 -3.58
CA ASP A 24 9.22 -3.12 -4.01
C ASP A 24 8.97 -4.63 -4.14
N VAL A 25 8.22 -5.18 -3.18
CA VAL A 25 7.88 -6.60 -3.16
C VAL A 25 7.06 -6.92 -4.39
N ARG A 26 6.08 -6.07 -4.72
CA ARG A 26 5.28 -6.22 -5.94
C ARG A 26 6.14 -6.10 -7.21
N LEU A 27 7.06 -5.14 -7.26
CA LEU A 27 7.95 -4.98 -8.40
C LEU A 27 8.77 -6.25 -8.64
N LYS A 28 9.37 -6.85 -7.59
CA LYS A 28 10.14 -8.09 -7.71
C LYS A 28 9.32 -9.22 -8.33
N VAL A 29 8.09 -9.42 -7.86
CA VAL A 29 7.17 -10.44 -8.40
C VAL A 29 6.84 -10.18 -9.86
N LEU A 30 6.60 -8.92 -10.24
CA LEU A 30 6.29 -8.56 -11.61
C LEU A 30 7.49 -8.78 -12.54
N LEU A 31 8.67 -8.31 -12.16
CA LEU A 31 9.89 -8.49 -12.95
C LEU A 31 10.23 -9.97 -13.17
N ALA A 32 9.98 -10.83 -12.19
CA ALA A 32 10.20 -12.28 -12.31
C ALA A 32 9.26 -12.97 -13.30
N LYS A 33 8.10 -12.35 -13.61
CA LYS A 33 7.06 -12.92 -14.47
C LYS A 33 6.88 -12.18 -15.80
N SER A 34 7.74 -11.20 -16.08
CA SER A 34 7.65 -10.36 -17.29
C SER A 34 8.71 -10.73 -18.31
N ASP A 35 8.36 -10.56 -19.58
CA ASP A 35 9.29 -10.55 -20.70
C ASP A 35 10.06 -9.22 -20.76
N GLU A 36 11.19 -9.19 -21.50
CA GLU A 36 12.09 -8.02 -21.52
C GLU A 36 11.42 -6.67 -21.85
N PRO A 37 10.53 -6.52 -22.85
CA PRO A 37 9.91 -5.23 -23.11
C PRO A 37 9.02 -4.77 -21.95
N ALA A 38 8.22 -5.67 -21.35
CA ALA A 38 7.41 -5.34 -20.18
C ALA A 38 8.27 -5.04 -18.95
N ARG A 39 9.41 -5.74 -18.80
CA ARG A 39 10.37 -5.53 -17.70
C ARG A 39 10.95 -4.11 -17.72
N GLN A 40 11.31 -3.60 -18.90
CA GLN A 40 11.80 -2.22 -19.06
C GLN A 40 10.72 -1.20 -18.73
N GLN A 41 9.49 -1.42 -19.19
CA GLN A 41 8.36 -0.54 -18.87
C GLN A 41 8.08 -0.50 -17.36
N LEU A 42 8.13 -1.64 -16.68
CA LEU A 42 7.97 -1.73 -15.22
C LEU A 42 9.04 -0.93 -14.46
N LEU A 43 10.31 -1.05 -14.87
CA LEU A 43 11.41 -0.31 -14.25
C LEU A 43 11.26 1.21 -14.46
N GLN A 44 10.88 1.64 -15.66
CA GLN A 44 10.66 3.05 -15.96
C GLN A 44 9.47 3.63 -15.19
N GLY A 45 8.35 2.89 -15.12
CA GLY A 45 7.18 3.29 -14.33
C GLY A 45 7.48 3.35 -12.84
N TYR A 46 8.24 2.38 -12.32
CA TYR A 46 8.69 2.37 -10.93
C TYR A 46 9.58 3.59 -10.61
N ASP A 47 10.57 3.90 -11.47
CA ASP A 47 11.40 5.09 -11.30
C ASP A 47 10.56 6.38 -11.35
N MET A 48 9.59 6.49 -12.26
CA MET A 48 8.69 7.64 -12.30
C MET A 48 7.97 7.86 -10.97
N LEU A 49 7.41 6.79 -10.39
CA LEU A 49 6.62 6.83 -9.16
C LEU A 49 7.46 7.05 -7.91
N MET A 50 8.67 6.49 -7.85
CA MET A 50 9.47 6.41 -6.61
C MET A 50 10.62 7.41 -6.56
N ASN A 51 11.09 7.93 -7.70
CA ASN A 51 12.24 8.81 -7.74
C ASN A 51 11.92 10.20 -7.14
N PRO A 52 12.71 10.68 -6.17
CA PRO A 52 12.52 11.98 -5.54
C PRO A 52 12.49 13.16 -6.52
N LYS A 53 13.31 13.09 -7.57
CA LYS A 53 13.40 14.13 -8.59
C LYS A 53 12.20 14.14 -9.55
N LYS A 54 11.41 13.05 -9.55
CA LYS A 54 10.19 12.85 -10.35
C LYS A 54 8.95 12.90 -9.43
N MET A 55 8.08 11.88 -9.43
CA MET A 55 6.85 11.96 -8.64
C MET A 55 7.05 11.67 -7.14
N GLY A 56 8.14 11.00 -6.76
CA GLY A 56 8.32 10.45 -5.41
C GLY A 56 8.17 11.49 -4.29
N GLU A 57 8.69 12.69 -4.48
CA GLU A 57 8.54 13.80 -3.51
C GLU A 57 7.57 14.90 -3.97
N ARG A 58 7.29 14.99 -5.27
CA ARG A 58 6.38 16.01 -5.82
C ARG A 58 4.91 15.69 -5.52
N PHE A 59 4.57 14.40 -5.41
CA PHE A 59 3.22 13.94 -5.14
C PHE A 59 3.08 13.53 -3.67
N ASN A 60 1.91 13.77 -3.09
CA ASN A 60 1.63 13.50 -1.69
C ASN A 60 0.30 12.76 -1.53
N PHE A 61 0.22 11.94 -0.48
CA PHE A 61 -0.99 11.21 -0.09
C PHE A 61 -1.56 11.80 1.19
N PHE A 62 -2.86 12.02 1.18
CA PHE A 62 -3.65 12.52 2.30
C PHE A 62 -4.91 11.67 2.42
N ALA A 63 -5.30 11.34 3.66
CA ALA A 63 -6.47 10.52 3.92
C ALA A 63 -7.45 11.26 4.84
N LEU A 64 -8.73 11.14 4.50
CA LEU A 64 -9.85 11.50 5.35
C LEU A 64 -10.57 10.20 5.72
N LEU A 65 -10.75 9.97 7.01
CA LEU A 65 -11.40 8.77 7.52
C LEU A 65 -12.28 9.11 8.72
N PRO A 66 -13.34 8.32 9.00
CA PRO A 66 -14.11 8.49 10.22
C PRO A 66 -13.21 8.34 11.46
N HIS A 67 -13.35 9.22 12.45
CA HIS A 67 -12.58 9.17 13.70
C HIS A 67 -12.71 7.81 14.43
N GLN A 68 -13.84 7.14 14.27
CA GLN A 68 -14.10 5.80 14.81
C GLN A 68 -13.08 4.75 14.34
N ARG A 69 -12.44 4.95 13.18
CA ARG A 69 -11.40 4.05 12.65
C ARG A 69 -10.04 4.24 13.31
N LEU A 70 -9.82 5.37 13.99
CA LEU A 70 -8.57 5.66 14.73
C LEU A 70 -8.64 5.15 16.18
N HIS A 71 -9.80 5.29 16.81
CA HIS A 71 -10.03 4.70 18.12
C HIS A 71 -10.28 3.20 17.93
N GLY A 72 -9.21 2.41 18.12
CA GLY A 72 -9.28 0.96 18.05
C GLY A 72 -10.53 0.43 18.76
N ARG A 73 -11.28 -0.43 18.07
CA ARG A 73 -12.57 -1.00 18.49
C ARG A 73 -12.52 -1.43 19.96
N SER A 74 -13.05 -0.61 20.87
CA SER A 74 -13.25 -0.93 22.29
C SER A 74 -14.55 -1.69 22.53
N HIS A 75 -15.24 -2.13 21.47
CA HIS A 75 -16.38 -3.03 21.62
C HIS A 75 -15.87 -4.44 21.95
N PRO A 76 -16.39 -5.09 23.02
CA PRO A 76 -16.11 -6.50 23.28
C PRO A 76 -16.66 -7.28 22.08
N MET A 77 -15.73 -7.79 21.29
CA MET A 77 -16.05 -8.62 20.15
C MET A 77 -16.53 -9.95 20.72
N ASN A 78 -17.85 -10.15 20.76
CA ASN A 78 -18.42 -11.49 20.91
C ASN A 78 -17.89 -12.31 19.73
N ALA A 79 -16.82 -13.06 19.99
CA ALA A 79 -16.05 -13.78 19.00
C ALA A 79 -16.91 -14.90 18.41
N ARG A 80 -17.49 -14.67 17.24
CA ARG A 80 -17.71 -15.74 16.28
C ARG A 80 -16.38 -15.91 15.53
N PRO A 81 -15.71 -17.07 15.61
CA PRO A 81 -14.51 -17.32 14.82
C PRO A 81 -14.93 -17.58 13.37
N SER A 82 -15.21 -16.52 12.60
CA SER A 82 -15.17 -16.64 11.15
C SER A 82 -13.69 -16.78 10.80
N LYS A 83 -13.27 -18.00 10.39
CA LYS A 83 -11.93 -18.26 9.85
C LYS A 83 -11.55 -17.10 8.91
N PRO A 84 -10.38 -16.44 9.09
CA PRO A 84 -9.96 -15.43 8.16
C PRO A 84 -9.67 -16.14 6.83
N ALA A 85 -10.59 -16.03 5.88
CA ALA A 85 -10.35 -16.42 4.50
C ALA A 85 -9.40 -15.39 3.89
N VAL A 86 -8.12 -15.46 4.24
CA VAL A 86 -7.09 -14.69 3.56
C VAL A 86 -6.89 -15.36 2.22
N SER A 87 -7.59 -14.87 1.19
CA SER A 87 -7.34 -15.33 -0.17
C SER A 87 -5.88 -15.06 -0.51
N PRO A 88 -5.15 -16.04 -1.08
CA PRO A 88 -3.75 -15.85 -1.44
C PRO A 88 -3.63 -14.71 -2.45
N VAL A 89 -2.78 -13.73 -2.15
CA VAL A 89 -2.50 -12.63 -3.08
C VAL A 89 -1.63 -13.18 -4.21
N ALA A 90 -2.10 -13.03 -5.45
CA ALA A 90 -1.46 -13.62 -6.62
C ALA A 90 0.04 -13.24 -6.71
N GLY A 91 0.89 -14.27 -6.75
CA GLY A 91 2.35 -14.14 -6.85
C GLY A 91 3.10 -13.84 -5.54
N PHE A 92 2.41 -13.72 -4.39
CA PHE A 92 3.07 -13.55 -3.09
C PHE A 92 3.42 -14.87 -2.40
N GLY A 93 2.74 -15.97 -2.75
CA GLY A 93 3.06 -17.31 -2.21
C GLY A 93 4.41 -17.87 -2.68
N GLU A 94 4.97 -17.30 -3.75
CA GLU A 94 6.26 -17.70 -4.34
C GLU A 94 7.46 -16.94 -3.76
N LEU A 95 7.20 -15.90 -2.95
CA LEU A 95 8.23 -15.14 -2.25
C LEU A 95 8.66 -15.91 -1.01
N ALA A 96 9.53 -16.91 -1.18
CA ALA A 96 10.25 -17.50 -0.07
C ALA A 96 11.13 -16.40 0.55
N TRP A 97 10.87 -16.06 1.83
CA TRP A 97 11.77 -15.22 2.62
C TRP A 97 13.04 -16.05 2.88
N GLN A 98 14.09 -15.79 2.10
CA GLN A 98 15.46 -16.25 2.33
C GLN A 98 16.27 -15.08 2.89
#